data_AF-A0A9E5Y7K7-F1
#
_entry.id   AF-A0A9E5Y7K7-F1
#
_cell.length_a   1.000
_cell.length_b   1.000
_cell.length_c   1.000
_cell.angle_alpha   90.00
_cell.angle_beta   90.00
_cell.angle_gamma   90.00
#
_symmetry.space_group_name_H-M   'P 1'
#
loop_
_entity.id
_entity.type
_entity.pdbx_description
1 polymer ?
#
loop_
_entity_poly.entity_id
_entity_poly.type
_entity_poly.pdbx_seq_one_letter_code
_entity_poly.pdbx_strand_id
1 'polypeptide(L)'
;MAEKNKKEVVEEKDPYTRGHSERVREYAIKMAKKLKLPKNEIQILSDFSILHDIGKVIIDSAILNKPDKLTKEEWGIVKQHPLSGARMVLPFNGLASGIPLIKHHHERE
;
A
#
# COMPACT_ATOMS: atom_id res chain seq x y z
N MET A 1 24.62 8.48 3.20
CA MET A 1 23.77 7.29 3.39
C MET A 1 22.44 7.63 2.75
N ALA A 2 22.09 6.99 1.63
CA ALA A 2 20.90 7.37 0.86
C ALA A 2 19.66 7.09 1.70
N GLU A 3 18.80 8.09 1.83
CA GLU A 3 17.48 8.00 2.44
C GLU A 3 16.68 6.99 1.60
N LYS A 4 16.58 5.74 2.07
CA LYS A 4 15.81 4.69 1.37
C LYS A 4 14.38 5.20 1.20
N ASN A 5 13.93 5.30 -0.04
CA ASN A 5 12.62 5.81 -0.35
C ASN A 5 11.58 4.79 0.15
N LYS A 6 10.55 5.21 0.91
CA LYS A 6 9.58 4.29 1.58
C LYS A 6 8.92 3.27 0.64
N LYS A 7 8.82 3.58 -0.66
CA LYS A 7 8.33 2.69 -1.73
C LYS A 7 9.26 1.51 -2.02
N GLU A 8 10.57 1.72 -1.95
CA GLU A 8 11.60 0.73 -2.35
C GLU A 8 11.61 -0.45 -1.38
N VAL A 9 11.24 -0.24 -0.12
CA VAL A 9 11.24 -1.29 0.92
C VAL A 9 10.18 -2.37 0.64
N VAL A 10 9.01 -1.97 0.14
CA VAL A 10 7.94 -2.93 -0.20
C VAL A 10 8.30 -3.69 -1.47
N GLU A 11 8.75 -2.98 -2.50
CA GLU A 11 9.10 -3.56 -3.80
C GLU A 11 10.37 -4.44 -3.73
N GLU A 12 11.29 -4.17 -2.79
CA GLU A 12 12.44 -5.05 -2.50
C GLU A 12 11.99 -6.38 -1.89
N LYS A 13 10.91 -6.36 -1.09
CA LYS A 13 10.38 -7.54 -0.41
C LYS A 13 9.38 -8.32 -1.25
N ASP A 14 8.68 -7.64 -2.14
CA ASP A 14 7.73 -8.18 -3.11
C ASP A 14 8.18 -7.74 -4.53
N PRO A 15 9.19 -8.41 -5.12
CA PRO A 15 9.77 -8.00 -6.40
C PRO A 15 8.75 -7.93 -7.55
N TYR A 16 7.66 -8.69 -7.45
CA TYR A 16 6.55 -8.69 -8.42
C TYR A 16 5.81 -7.35 -8.44
N THR A 17 5.92 -6.55 -7.38
CA THR A 17 5.30 -5.22 -7.26
C THR A 17 6.21 -4.09 -7.74
N ARG A 18 7.33 -4.35 -8.43
CA ARG A 18 8.20 -3.27 -8.92
C ARG A 18 7.46 -2.26 -9.81
N GLY A 19 7.51 -0.99 -9.43
CA GLY A 19 6.78 0.10 -10.08
C GLY A 19 5.26 -0.01 -10.01
N HIS A 20 4.70 -0.98 -9.27
CA HIS A 20 3.27 -1.18 -9.11
C HIS A 20 2.62 0.02 -8.44
N SER A 21 3.20 0.44 -7.32
CA SER A 21 2.71 1.57 -6.54
C SER A 21 2.70 2.87 -7.36
N GLU A 22 3.64 3.03 -8.28
CA GLU A 22 3.67 4.18 -9.19
C GLU A 22 2.54 4.13 -10.22
N ARG A 23 2.29 2.97 -10.83
CA ARG A 23 1.17 2.79 -11.77
C ARG A 23 -0.18 3.00 -11.09
N VAL A 24 -0.36 2.43 -9.89
CA VAL A 24 -1.59 2.61 -9.09
C VAL A 24 -1.81 4.10 -8.77
N ARG A 25 -0.76 4.80 -8.33
CA ARG A 25 -0.81 6.25 -8.09
C ARG A 25 -1.25 7.02 -9.33
N GLU A 26 -0.66 6.73 -10.48
CA GLU A 26 -1.01 7.41 -11.73
C GLU A 26 -2.47 7.19 -12.12
N TYR A 27 -2.97 5.95 -12.01
CA TYR A 27 -4.36 5.65 -12.31
C TYR A 27 -5.33 6.33 -11.33
N ALA A 28 -5.02 6.32 -10.03
CA ALA A 28 -5.81 6.99 -9.01
C ALA A 28 -5.92 8.50 -9.27
N ILE A 29 -4.79 9.17 -9.56
CA ILE A 29 -4.76 10.60 -9.88
C ILE A 29 -5.55 10.90 -11.17
N LYS A 30 -5.37 10.10 -12.23
CA LYS A 30 -6.09 10.28 -13.50
C LYS A 30 -7.60 10.17 -13.29
N MET A 31 -8.04 9.19 -12.50
CA MET A 31 -9.46 8.99 -12.17
C MET A 31 -10.01 10.15 -11.33
N ALA A 32 -9.31 10.54 -10.26
CA ALA A 32 -9.70 11.65 -9.39
C ALA A 32 -9.83 12.98 -10.14
N LYS A 33 -8.91 13.26 -11.08
CA LYS A 33 -9.00 14.43 -11.97
C LYS A 33 -10.24 14.37 -12.86
N LYS A 34 -10.57 13.20 -13.42
CA LYS A 34 -11.77 13.02 -14.25
C LYS A 34 -13.06 13.21 -13.43
N LEU A 35 -13.05 12.82 -12.15
CA LEU A 35 -14.12 13.04 -11.20
C LEU A 35 -14.16 14.46 -10.62
N LYS A 36 -13.22 15.33 -11.00
CA LYS A 36 -13.09 16.71 -10.52
C LYS A 36 -12.97 16.83 -9.00
N LEU A 37 -12.30 15.86 -8.36
CA LEU A 37 -12.06 15.90 -6.92
C LEU A 37 -11.20 17.13 -6.53
N PRO A 38 -11.37 17.65 -5.30
CA PRO A 38 -10.54 18.71 -4.76
C PRO A 38 -9.03 18.39 -4.80
N LYS A 39 -8.19 19.41 -4.97
CA LYS A 39 -6.73 19.24 -5.05
C LYS A 39 -6.13 18.53 -3.83
N ASN A 40 -6.66 18.81 -2.64
CA ASN A 40 -6.24 18.15 -1.40
C ASN A 40 -6.55 16.65 -1.41
N GLU A 41 -7.69 16.23 -1.97
CA GLU A 41 -8.03 14.80 -2.09
C GLU A 41 -7.15 14.10 -3.13
N ILE A 42 -6.86 14.76 -4.25
CA ILE A 42 -5.92 14.24 -5.26
C ILE A 42 -4.53 14.07 -4.65
N GLN A 43 -4.09 14.99 -3.78
CA GLN A 43 -2.81 14.89 -3.09
C GLN A 43 -2.81 13.71 -2.11
N ILE A 44 -3.88 13.51 -1.33
CA ILE A 44 -4.02 12.34 -0.46
C ILE A 44 -3.97 11.04 -1.29
N LEU A 45 -4.70 10.95 -2.40
CA LEU A 45 -4.63 9.78 -3.28
C LEU A 45 -3.21 9.56 -3.83
N SER A 46 -2.51 10.63 -4.20
CA SER A 46 -1.12 10.55 -4.67
C SER A 46 -0.20 9.96 -3.62
N ASP A 47 -0.28 10.43 -2.38
CA ASP A 47 0.67 10.07 -1.33
C ASP A 47 0.39 8.67 -0.75
N PHE A 48 -0.89 8.31 -0.62
CA PHE A 48 -1.29 7.07 0.06
C PHE A 48 -1.46 5.87 -0.87
N SER A 49 -1.66 6.09 -2.17
CA SER A 49 -1.58 4.99 -3.16
C SER A 49 -0.21 4.34 -3.19
N ILE A 50 0.86 5.05 -2.82
CA ILE A 50 2.20 4.47 -2.70
C ILE A 50 2.32 3.56 -1.47
N LEU A 51 1.60 3.91 -0.40
CA LEU A 51 1.71 3.27 0.91
C LEU A 51 0.68 2.16 1.14
N HIS A 52 -0.25 1.92 0.22
CA HIS A 52 -1.35 0.96 0.41
C HIS A 52 -0.86 -0.44 0.83
N ASP A 53 0.29 -0.87 0.28
CA ASP A 53 0.90 -2.18 0.51
C ASP A 53 2.04 -2.16 1.57
N ILE A 54 2.26 -1.05 2.29
CA ILE A 54 3.40 -0.91 3.23
C ILE A 54 3.41 -1.98 4.33
N GLY A 55 2.25 -2.51 4.71
CA GLY A 55 2.17 -3.58 5.71
C GLY A 55 2.78 -4.91 5.25
N LYS A 56 3.08 -5.09 3.96
CA LYS A 56 3.81 -6.28 3.48
C LYS A 56 5.22 -6.38 4.06
N VAL A 57 5.79 -5.28 4.55
CA VAL A 57 7.17 -5.26 5.08
C VAL A 57 7.36 -6.22 6.26
N ILE A 58 6.29 -6.57 6.97
CA ILE A 58 6.36 -7.44 8.15
C ILE A 58 6.01 -8.91 7.85
N ILE A 59 5.55 -9.23 6.63
CA ILE A 59 5.21 -10.60 6.24
C ILE A 59 6.51 -11.36 5.92
N ASP A 60 6.61 -12.65 6.24
CA ASP A 60 7.78 -13.44 5.83
C ASP A 60 7.88 -13.51 4.28
N SER A 61 9.07 -13.27 3.74
CA SER A 61 9.30 -13.32 2.29
C SER A 61 9.02 -14.70 1.69
N ALA A 62 9.18 -15.79 2.45
CA ALA A 62 8.86 -17.15 2.03
C ALA A 62 7.35 -17.37 1.88
N ILE A 63 6.53 -16.64 2.65
CA ILE A 63 5.07 -16.62 2.50
C ILE A 63 4.69 -15.71 1.33
N LEU A 64 5.23 -14.48 1.30
CA LEU A 64 4.84 -13.47 0.33
C LEU A 64 5.20 -13.86 -1.12
N ASN A 65 6.34 -14.51 -1.31
CA ASN A 65 6.86 -14.91 -2.62
C ASN A 65 6.72 -16.42 -2.88
N LYS A 66 5.84 -17.12 -2.16
CA LYS A 66 5.63 -18.56 -2.35
C LYS A 66 5.19 -18.84 -3.80
N PRO A 67 5.85 -19.75 -4.53
CA PRO A 67 5.48 -20.05 -5.92
C PRO A 67 4.17 -20.83 -6.02
N ASP A 68 3.84 -21.60 -4.98
CA ASP A 68 2.61 -22.37 -4.87
C ASP A 68 1.48 -21.59 -4.20
N LYS A 69 0.27 -22.16 -4.23
CA LYS A 69 -0.87 -21.61 -3.49
C LYS A 69 -0.56 -21.51 -2.00
N LEU A 70 -0.95 -20.38 -1.41
CA LEU A 70 -0.92 -20.17 0.02
C LEU A 70 -1.91 -21.11 0.72
N THR A 71 -1.53 -21.63 1.89
CA THR A 71 -2.48 -22.27 2.80
C THR A 71 -3.46 -21.24 3.36
N LYS A 72 -4.52 -21.70 4.05
CA LYS A 72 -5.49 -20.79 4.68
C LYS A 72 -4.83 -19.90 5.74
N GLU A 73 -3.87 -20.46 6.46
CA GLU A 73 -3.11 -19.81 7.53
C GLU A 73 -2.18 -18.75 6.95
N GLU A 74 -1.40 -19.12 5.92
CA GLU A 74 -0.52 -18.21 5.18
C GLU A 74 -1.30 -17.05 4.56
N TRP A 75 -2.45 -17.36 3.95
CA TRP A 75 -3.34 -16.34 3.42
C TRP A 75 -3.92 -15.42 4.50
N GLY A 76 -4.22 -15.97 5.68
CA GLY A 76 -4.64 -15.20 6.85
C GLY A 76 -3.60 -14.17 7.27
N ILE A 77 -2.31 -14.51 7.20
CA ILE A 77 -1.19 -13.60 7.46
C ILE A 77 -1.14 -12.50 6.40
N VAL A 78 -1.20 -12.86 5.12
CA VAL A 78 -1.15 -11.88 4.02
C VAL A 78 -2.30 -10.87 4.13
N LYS A 79 -3.51 -11.32 4.48
CA LYS A 79 -4.67 -10.45 4.67
C LYS A 79 -4.53 -9.40 5.79
N GLN A 80 -3.53 -9.52 6.67
CA GLN A 80 -3.30 -8.52 7.71
C GLN A 80 -2.53 -7.30 7.22
N HIS A 81 -1.91 -7.32 6.04
CA HIS A 81 -1.10 -6.19 5.56
C HIS A 81 -1.82 -4.83 5.53
N PRO A 82 -3.14 -4.70 5.25
CA PRO A 82 -3.81 -3.41 5.28
C PRO A 82 -3.86 -2.83 6.69
N LEU A 83 -4.19 -3.66 7.68
CA LEU A 83 -4.24 -3.28 9.09
C LEU A 83 -2.86 -2.97 9.66
N SER A 84 -1.88 -3.80 9.33
CA SER A 84 -0.48 -3.59 9.71
C SER A 84 0.06 -2.29 9.11
N GLY A 85 -0.21 -2.04 7.82
CA GLY A 85 0.18 -0.81 7.15
C GLY A 85 -0.45 0.42 7.78
N ALA A 86 -1.76 0.38 8.05
CA ALA A 86 -2.45 1.46 8.74
C ALA A 86 -1.82 1.78 10.12
N ARG A 87 -1.48 0.75 10.91
CA ARG A 87 -0.81 0.90 12.22
C ARG A 87 0.59 1.50 12.08
N MET A 88 1.34 1.15 11.04
CA MET A 88 2.67 1.68 10.79
C MET A 88 2.66 3.17 10.44
N VAL A 89 1.60 3.64 9.78
CA VAL A 89 1.49 5.02 9.31
C VAL A 89 0.85 5.94 10.36
N LEU A 90 0.06 5.38 11.28
CA LEU A 90 -0.63 6.11 12.35
C LEU A 90 0.24 7.09 13.18
N PRO A 91 1.49 6.78 13.57
CA PRO A 91 2.30 7.68 14.39
C PRO A 91 2.80 8.94 13.66
N PHE A 92 2.69 9.00 12.34
CA PHE A 92 3.20 10.12 11.55
C PHE A 92 2.15 11.22 11.43
N ASN A 93 2.46 12.40 11.98
CA ASN A 93 1.60 13.57 11.90
C ASN A 93 1.23 13.93 10.46
N GLY A 94 -0.02 14.33 10.26
CA GLY A 94 -0.54 14.74 8.95
C GLY A 94 -0.96 13.59 8.03
N LEU A 95 -0.85 12.32 8.47
CA LEU A 95 -1.21 11.17 7.64
C LEU A 95 -2.58 10.55 7.93
N ALA A 96 -3.31 11.06 8.91
CA ALA A 96 -4.57 10.48 9.37
C ALA A 96 -5.63 10.36 8.26
N SER A 97 -5.70 11.34 7.36
CA SER A 97 -6.70 11.40 6.28
C SER A 97 -6.54 10.30 5.22
N GLY A 98 -5.34 9.73 5.07
CA GLY A 98 -5.07 8.68 4.10
C GLY A 98 -5.05 7.27 4.68
N ILE A 99 -5.16 7.11 6.00
CA ILE A 99 -5.24 5.79 6.66
C ILE A 99 -6.35 4.90 6.06
N PRO A 100 -7.56 5.42 5.75
CA PRO A 100 -8.61 4.61 5.12
C PRO A 100 -8.17 3.97 3.80
N LEU A 101 -7.37 4.68 2.99
CA LEU A 101 -6.88 4.19 1.70
C LEU A 101 -5.93 3.00 1.88
N ILE A 102 -5.17 2.96 2.98
CA ILE A 102 -4.33 1.81 3.30
C ILE A 102 -5.18 0.68 3.89
N LYS A 103 -6.09 1.00 4.81
CA LYS A 103 -6.83 -0.01 5.57
C LYS A 103 -7.85 -0.78 4.72
N HIS A 104 -8.50 -0.11 3.77
CA HIS A 104 -9.72 -0.59 3.11
C HIS A 104 -9.54 -0.94 1.63
N HIS A 105 -8.32 -0.93 1.08
CA HIS A 105 -8.09 -1.12 -0.36
C HIS A 105 -8.44 -2.52 -0.92
N HIS A 106 -8.69 -3.51 -0.05
CA HIS A 106 -9.21 -4.84 -0.44
C HIS A 106 -10.70 -5.04 -0.14
N GLU A 107 -11.37 -4.06 0.44
CA GLU A 107 -12.81 -4.17 0.74
C GLU A 107 -13.64 -4.20 -0.55
N ARG A 108 -14.79 -4.85 -0.45
CA ARG A 108 -15.79 -4.92 -1.51
C ARG A 108 -17.11 -4.48 -0.89
N GLU A 109 -17.79 -3.55 -1.56
CA GLU A 109 -19.16 -3.13 -1.24
C GLU A 109 -20.19 -4.19 -1.69
#